data_AF-A0A8J7DY97-F1
#
_entry.id   AF-A0A8J7DY97-F1
#
_cell.length_a   1.000
_cell.length_b   1.000
_cell.length_c   1.000
_cell.angle_alpha   90.00
_cell.angle_beta   90.00
_cell.angle_gamma   90.00
#
_symmetry.space_group_name_H-M   'P 1'
#
loop_
_entity.id
_entity.type
_entity.pdbx_description
1 polymer ?
#
loop_
_entity_poly.entity_id
_entity_poly.type
_entity_poly.pdbx_seq_one_letter_code
_entity_poly.pdbx_strand_id
1 'polypeptide(L)'
;MKVPRSWSLPETIQQRLGQKSAGKQRAMVAEGHLLLILHQAPKQGKRGDREGAFFWRKPNGEWTSTQRGQGLQSLKKHIEAYATTAEELTRRYEKAKSSVDYFAILKELTPLHRAAQNSHAALQTAREGIPDDRNIIDLRDRAAEIERTLELLYLDSKSALDFTIAQQTEEQSQLSLQSLRAAHRLNILAAIFFPLTAISCAFGMNLPTGFEGAPMGFFWLVFLGGIALGFWVRRWVVTGKWF
;
A
#
# COMPACT_ATOMS: atom_id res chain seq x y z
N MET A 1 19.76 24.72 14.98
CA MET A 1 18.84 25.22 13.94
C MET A 1 19.37 26.58 13.52
N LYS A 2 19.73 26.79 12.25
CA LYS A 2 20.35 28.05 11.83
C LYS A 2 19.33 28.88 11.03
N VAL A 3 18.42 29.54 11.73
CA VAL A 3 17.77 30.73 11.18
C VAL A 3 18.89 31.77 10.95
N PRO A 4 18.89 32.55 9.85
CA PRO A 4 19.96 33.51 9.61
C PRO A 4 20.12 34.47 10.77
N ARG A 5 21.36 34.69 11.24
CA ARG A 5 21.66 35.66 12.31
C ARG A 5 21.29 37.10 11.93
N SER A 6 21.12 37.37 10.64
CA SER A 6 20.67 38.66 10.12
C SER A 6 19.19 38.95 10.39
N TRP A 7 18.41 37.98 10.86
CA TRP A 7 16.99 38.19 11.17
C TRP A 7 16.84 38.74 12.59
N SER A 8 16.29 39.96 12.71
CA SER A 8 15.97 40.60 13.99
C SER A 8 14.65 40.06 14.56
N LEU A 9 14.68 38.78 14.99
CA LEU A 9 13.53 38.13 15.64
C LEU A 9 13.44 38.50 17.12
N PRO A 10 12.22 38.69 17.68
CA PRO A 10 12.00 38.86 19.11
C PRO A 10 12.55 37.71 19.96
N GLU A 11 12.98 38.01 21.18
CA GLU A 11 13.55 37.02 22.10
C GLU A 11 12.58 35.88 22.42
N THR A 12 11.28 36.21 22.54
CA THR A 12 10.17 35.26 22.72
C THR A 12 10.09 34.20 21.61
N ILE A 13 10.41 34.55 20.36
CA ILE A 13 10.50 33.60 19.24
C ILE A 13 11.81 32.83 19.32
N GLN A 14 12.93 33.50 19.60
CA GLN A 14 14.25 32.86 19.65
C GLN A 14 14.32 31.76 20.71
N GLN A 15 13.79 31.99 21.92
CA GLN A 15 13.76 31.02 23.02
C GLN A 15 12.94 29.75 22.68
N ARG A 16 11.98 29.84 21.76
CA ARG A 16 11.13 28.71 21.33
C ARG A 16 11.73 27.88 20.19
N LEU A 17 12.85 28.32 19.60
CA LEU A 17 13.53 27.60 18.54
C LEU A 17 14.36 26.44 19.11
N GLY A 18 14.21 25.26 18.52
CA GLY A 18 14.96 24.08 18.91
C GLY A 18 16.43 24.16 18.45
N GLN A 19 17.36 23.59 19.21
CA GLN A 19 18.78 23.68 18.88
C GLN A 19 19.23 22.67 17.80
N LYS A 20 18.57 21.51 17.70
CA LYS A 20 19.07 20.38 16.87
C LYS A 20 18.43 20.23 15.48
N SER A 21 17.14 20.52 15.30
CA SER A 21 16.45 20.38 14.00
C SER A 21 15.41 21.48 13.79
N ALA A 22 14.86 21.56 12.57
CA ALA A 22 13.76 22.48 12.25
C ALA A 22 12.50 22.21 13.11
N GLY A 23 12.34 20.99 13.62
CA GLY A 23 11.20 20.60 14.46
C GLY A 23 9.92 20.37 13.65
N LYS A 24 8.76 20.51 14.31
CA LYS A 24 7.44 20.41 13.70
C LYS A 24 7.14 21.66 12.87
N GLN A 25 6.31 21.51 11.83
CA GLN A 25 5.77 22.68 11.12
C GLN A 25 4.89 23.47 12.08
N ARG A 26 5.09 24.79 12.15
CA ARG A 26 4.40 25.67 13.11
C ARG A 26 4.57 27.13 12.74
N ALA A 27 3.62 27.94 13.17
CA ALA A 27 3.75 29.38 13.24
C ALA A 27 4.14 29.82 14.66
N MET A 28 4.96 30.86 14.75
CA MET A 28 5.23 31.59 15.99
C MET A 28 4.98 33.06 15.76
N VAL A 29 4.15 33.65 16.61
CA VAL A 29 3.78 35.06 16.54
C VAL A 29 4.20 35.72 17.84
N ALA A 30 4.89 36.86 17.73
CA ALA A 30 5.23 37.72 18.87
C ALA A 30 5.57 39.13 18.36
N GLU A 31 5.12 40.17 19.07
CA GLU A 31 5.47 41.57 18.79
C GLU A 31 5.20 42.00 17.33
N GLY A 32 4.17 41.44 16.70
CA GLY A 32 3.85 41.68 15.27
C GLY A 32 4.75 40.94 14.28
N HIS A 33 5.78 40.23 14.73
CA HIS A 33 6.56 39.31 13.93
C HIS A 33 5.83 37.97 13.81
N LEU A 34 5.94 37.35 12.63
CA LEU A 34 5.50 35.97 12.40
C LEU A 34 6.66 35.17 11.81
N LEU A 35 7.03 34.08 12.45
CA LEU A 35 7.95 33.08 11.94
C LEU A 35 7.17 31.81 11.58
N LEU A 36 7.21 31.44 10.30
CA LEU A 36 6.74 30.17 9.79
C LEU A 36 7.91 29.19 9.66
N ILE A 37 7.72 28.01 10.23
CA ILE A 37 8.58 26.86 10.01
C ILE A 37 7.73 25.85 9.25
N LEU A 38 8.06 25.59 7.98
CA LEU A 38 7.39 24.63 7.12
C LEU A 38 8.39 23.54 6.67
N HIS A 39 7.90 22.45 6.10
CA HIS A 39 8.73 21.39 5.52
C HIS A 39 8.58 21.40 4.01
N GLN A 40 9.67 21.13 3.29
CA GLN A 40 9.56 20.92 1.84
C GLN A 40 8.66 19.73 1.52
N ALA A 41 7.92 19.82 0.41
CA ALA A 41 7.11 18.72 -0.09
C ALA A 41 7.97 17.44 -0.18
N PRO A 42 7.59 16.35 0.50
CA PRO A 42 8.35 15.10 0.46
C PRO A 42 8.45 14.58 -0.97
N LYS A 43 9.67 14.24 -1.41
CA LYS A 43 9.93 13.62 -2.71
C LYS A 43 10.43 12.19 -2.55
N GLN A 44 10.20 11.35 -3.56
CA GLN A 44 10.77 10.00 -3.61
C GLN A 44 12.30 10.02 -3.39
N GLY A 45 12.80 8.97 -2.73
CA GLY A 45 14.24 8.71 -2.60
C GLY A 45 14.95 9.42 -1.43
N LYS A 46 14.39 10.53 -0.90
CA LYS A 46 14.94 11.18 0.30
C LYS A 46 14.34 10.54 1.57
N ARG A 47 15.03 9.54 2.14
CA ARG A 47 14.69 8.97 3.45
C ARG A 47 15.15 9.91 4.57
N GLY A 48 14.23 10.30 5.44
CA GLY A 48 14.53 10.73 6.81
C GLY A 48 14.80 12.22 7.03
N ASP A 49 15.39 12.93 6.08
CA ASP A 49 15.71 14.36 6.28
C ASP A 49 14.54 15.26 5.88
N ARG A 50 13.82 15.73 6.90
CA ARG A 50 12.82 16.79 6.78
C ARG A 50 13.56 18.11 6.57
N GLU A 51 13.65 18.55 5.31
CA GLU A 51 14.22 19.85 4.99
C GLU A 51 13.25 20.97 5.40
N GLY A 52 13.63 21.72 6.43
CA GLY A 52 12.87 22.88 6.90
C GLY A 52 12.98 24.07 5.94
N ALA A 53 11.87 24.77 5.74
CA ALA A 53 11.78 26.06 5.06
C ALA A 53 11.32 27.11 6.08
N PHE A 54 12.08 28.20 6.18
CA PHE A 54 11.80 29.28 7.13
C PHE A 54 11.35 30.52 6.40
N PHE A 55 10.24 31.10 6.87
CA PHE A 55 9.70 32.34 6.36
C PHE A 55 9.42 33.26 7.53
N TRP A 56 9.92 34.48 7.46
CA TRP A 56 9.72 35.49 8.47
C TRP A 56 8.99 36.67 7.86
N ARG A 57 7.88 37.03 8.48
CA ARG A 57 7.16 38.27 8.24
C ARG A 57 7.51 39.27 9.35
N LYS A 58 7.98 40.43 8.94
CA LYS A 58 8.27 41.57 9.82
C LYS A 58 6.97 42.28 10.24
N PRO A 59 6.99 43.11 11.30
CA PRO A 59 5.83 43.90 11.71
C PRO A 59 5.27 44.81 10.62
N ASN A 60 6.15 45.34 9.76
CA ASN A 60 5.77 46.18 8.61
C ASN A 60 5.13 45.40 7.44
N GLY A 61 4.97 44.08 7.56
CA GLY A 61 4.39 43.22 6.52
C GLY A 61 5.38 42.68 5.48
N GLU A 62 6.64 43.08 5.53
CA GLU A 62 7.66 42.53 4.63
C GLU A 62 7.98 41.07 4.95
N TRP A 63 8.17 40.27 3.91
CA TRP A 63 8.51 38.86 4.01
C TRP A 63 9.97 38.61 3.67
N THR A 64 10.61 37.73 4.42
CA THR A 64 11.98 37.23 4.20
C THR A 64 11.97 35.70 4.29
N SER A 65 12.82 35.04 3.51
CA SER A 65 12.87 33.57 3.43
C SER A 65 14.29 33.05 3.45
N THR A 66 14.49 31.82 3.94
CA THR A 66 15.77 31.11 3.79
C THR A 66 15.88 30.35 2.46
N GLN A 67 14.78 30.24 1.73
CA GLN A 67 14.70 29.56 0.44
C GLN A 67 15.19 30.46 -0.70
N ARG A 68 15.67 29.86 -1.80
CA ARG A 68 16.07 30.60 -3.02
C ARG A 68 14.85 31.35 -3.57
N GLY A 69 14.96 32.68 -3.61
CA GLY A 69 13.88 33.59 -3.98
C GLY A 69 13.78 34.74 -3.00
N GLN A 70 12.93 35.73 -3.29
CA GLN A 70 12.70 36.87 -2.41
C GLN A 70 11.32 36.77 -1.75
N GLY A 71 11.31 36.89 -0.42
CA GLY A 71 10.13 37.16 0.40
C GLY A 71 8.92 36.26 0.15
N LEU A 72 7.74 36.87 0.05
CA LEU A 72 6.44 36.20 -0.04
C LEU A 72 6.33 35.27 -1.26
N GLN A 73 6.98 35.61 -2.37
CA GLN A 73 6.93 34.79 -3.58
C GLN A 73 7.57 33.42 -3.36
N SER A 74 8.59 33.33 -2.50
CA SER A 74 9.19 32.04 -2.14
C SER A 74 8.24 31.16 -1.34
N LEU A 75 7.39 31.77 -0.48
CA LEU A 75 6.36 31.06 0.28
C LEU A 75 5.23 30.57 -0.63
N LYS A 76 4.77 31.42 -1.56
CA LYS A 76 3.81 31.00 -2.60
C LYS A 76 4.34 29.81 -3.40
N LYS A 77 5.57 29.89 -3.91
CA LYS A 77 6.23 28.78 -4.61
C LYS A 77 6.36 27.52 -3.75
N HIS A 78 6.59 27.67 -2.45
CA HIS A 78 6.67 26.55 -1.53
C HIS A 78 5.33 25.80 -1.39
N ILE A 79 4.23 26.53 -1.26
CA ILE A 79 2.89 25.93 -1.21
C ILE A 79 2.52 25.30 -2.56
N GLU A 80 2.81 25.96 -3.67
CA GLU A 80 2.55 25.39 -5.01
C GLU A 80 3.37 24.12 -5.30
N ALA A 81 4.53 23.93 -4.68
CA ALA A 81 5.28 22.69 -4.82
C ALA A 81 4.50 21.45 -4.31
N TYR A 82 3.64 21.63 -3.30
CA TYR A 82 2.73 20.57 -2.87
C TYR A 82 1.64 20.31 -3.92
N ALA A 83 1.04 21.35 -4.49
CA ALA A 83 0.02 21.23 -5.53
C ALA A 83 0.56 20.49 -6.76
N THR A 84 1.73 20.89 -7.27
CA THR A 84 2.38 20.22 -8.41
C THR A 84 2.64 18.73 -8.14
N THR A 85 3.06 18.40 -6.92
CA THR A 85 3.30 16.99 -6.53
C THR A 85 1.97 16.22 -6.43
N ALA A 86 0.91 16.86 -5.92
CA ALA A 86 -0.44 16.28 -5.87
C ALA A 86 -0.99 16.00 -7.29
N GLU A 87 -0.81 16.93 -8.23
CA GLU A 87 -1.19 16.76 -9.64
C GLU A 87 -0.43 15.61 -10.31
N GLU A 88 0.87 15.46 -10.02
CA GLU A 88 1.65 14.33 -10.52
C GLU A 88 1.14 12.98 -9.99
N LEU A 89 0.85 12.89 -8.69
CA LEU A 89 0.27 11.68 -8.11
C LEU A 89 -1.14 11.39 -8.64
N THR A 90 -1.94 12.43 -8.89
CA THR A 90 -3.28 12.30 -9.49
C THR A 90 -3.19 11.70 -10.89
N ARG A 91 -2.29 12.21 -11.74
CA ARG A 91 -2.05 11.65 -13.08
C ARG A 91 -1.53 10.22 -13.06
N ARG A 92 -0.81 9.82 -12.01
CA ARG A 92 -0.37 8.43 -11.82
C ARG A 92 -1.53 7.54 -11.38
N TYR A 93 -2.39 8.03 -10.49
CA TYR A 93 -3.60 7.35 -10.06
C TYR A 93 -4.54 7.07 -11.24
N GLU A 94 -4.79 8.04 -12.11
CA GLU A 94 -5.61 7.86 -13.32
C GLU A 94 -5.09 6.76 -14.27
N LYS A 95 -3.79 6.46 -14.22
CA LYS A 95 -3.14 5.42 -15.06
C LYS A 95 -2.95 4.09 -14.34
N ALA A 96 -3.19 4.04 -13.03
CA ALA A 96 -2.96 2.85 -12.21
C ALA A 96 -3.98 1.75 -12.55
N LYS A 97 -3.52 0.50 -12.62
CA LYS A 97 -4.37 -0.65 -12.95
C LYS A 97 -4.19 -1.84 -12.02
N SER A 98 -3.18 -1.81 -11.16
CA SER A 98 -2.83 -2.91 -10.29
C SER A 98 -2.66 -2.49 -8.84
N SER A 99 -2.76 -3.46 -7.94
CA SER A 99 -2.46 -3.28 -6.51
C SER A 99 -1.05 -2.74 -6.26
N VAL A 100 -0.08 -3.10 -7.11
CA VAL A 100 1.29 -2.59 -7.06
C VAL A 100 1.35 -1.09 -7.37
N ASP A 101 0.60 -0.64 -8.38
CA ASP A 101 0.53 0.78 -8.77
C ASP A 101 -0.07 1.63 -7.65
N TYR A 102 -1.22 1.21 -7.11
CA TYR A 102 -1.90 1.91 -6.02
C TYR A 102 -1.04 1.95 -4.76
N PHE A 103 -0.36 0.85 -4.43
CA PHE A 103 0.55 0.81 -3.29
C PHE A 103 1.74 1.78 -3.46
N ALA A 104 2.32 1.86 -4.66
CA ALA A 104 3.40 2.81 -4.94
C ALA A 104 2.94 4.26 -4.76
N ILE A 105 1.73 4.59 -5.22
CA ILE A 105 1.12 5.92 -5.03
C ILE A 105 0.92 6.21 -3.53
N LEU A 106 0.30 5.29 -2.78
CA LEU A 106 0.04 5.47 -1.35
C LEU A 106 1.30 5.70 -0.53
N LYS A 107 2.41 5.04 -0.89
CA LYS A 107 3.71 5.19 -0.23
C LYS A 107 4.26 6.61 -0.31
N GLU A 108 3.99 7.30 -1.42
CA GLU A 108 4.41 8.70 -1.64
C GLU A 108 3.37 9.69 -1.10
N LEU A 109 2.10 9.38 -1.28
CA LEU A 109 0.99 10.23 -0.90
C LEU A 109 0.88 10.38 0.62
N THR A 110 1.13 9.31 1.39
CA THR A 110 1.02 9.34 2.86
C THR A 110 1.90 10.41 3.53
N PRO A 111 3.24 10.47 3.28
CA PRO A 111 4.05 11.53 3.86
C PRO A 111 3.71 12.91 3.31
N LEU A 112 3.32 13.03 2.03
CA LEU A 112 2.92 14.29 1.41
C LEU A 112 1.65 14.86 2.05
N HIS A 113 0.61 14.05 2.18
CA HIS A 113 -0.66 14.40 2.83
C HIS A 113 -0.43 14.86 4.28
N ARG A 114 0.36 14.09 5.05
CA ARG A 114 0.72 14.48 6.43
C ARG A 114 1.47 15.83 6.46
N ALA A 115 2.39 16.07 5.53
CA ALA A 115 3.13 17.32 5.47
C ALA A 115 2.21 18.49 5.07
N ALA A 116 1.29 18.30 4.13
CA ALA A 116 0.31 19.30 3.72
C ALA A 116 -0.63 19.70 4.88
N GLN A 117 -1.20 18.71 5.59
CA GLN A 117 -2.05 18.95 6.77
C GLN A 117 -1.31 19.79 7.84
N ASN A 118 -0.06 19.44 8.14
CA ASN A 118 0.74 20.19 9.12
C ASN A 118 1.12 21.59 8.62
N SER A 119 1.28 21.79 7.31
CA SER A 119 1.52 23.11 6.70
C SER A 119 0.28 23.99 6.79
N HIS A 120 -0.89 23.45 6.44
CA HIS A 120 -2.17 24.13 6.59
C HIS A 120 -2.43 24.51 8.05
N ALA A 121 -2.23 23.59 9.00
CA ALA A 121 -2.36 23.90 10.42
C ALA A 121 -1.43 25.05 10.88
N ALA A 122 -0.19 25.08 10.39
CA ALA A 122 0.73 26.18 10.69
C ALA A 122 0.25 27.52 10.09
N LEU A 123 -0.27 27.52 8.87
CA LEU A 123 -0.84 28.72 8.23
C LEU A 123 -2.14 29.18 8.92
N GLN A 124 -2.95 28.25 9.43
CA GLN A 124 -4.12 28.56 10.24
C GLN A 124 -3.72 29.27 11.54
N THR A 125 -2.72 28.76 12.27
CA THR A 125 -2.19 29.45 13.46
C THR A 125 -1.60 30.83 13.11
N ALA A 126 -0.97 30.97 11.95
CA ALA A 126 -0.47 32.26 11.49
C ALA A 126 -1.59 33.27 11.21
N ARG A 127 -2.69 32.82 10.60
CA ARG A 127 -3.89 33.62 10.36
C ARG A 127 -4.55 34.06 11.66
N GLU A 128 -4.58 33.19 12.67
CA GLU A 128 -5.12 33.55 13.99
C GLU A 128 -4.27 34.60 14.70
N GLY A 129 -2.95 34.57 14.54
CA GLY A 129 -2.07 35.55 15.15
C GLY A 129 -1.90 36.86 14.38
N ILE A 130 -2.19 36.89 13.08
CA ILE A 130 -2.22 38.11 12.25
C ILE A 130 -3.48 38.09 11.37
N PRO A 131 -4.67 38.41 11.93
CA PRO A 131 -5.95 38.23 11.25
C PRO A 131 -6.13 39.07 9.98
N ASP A 132 -5.50 40.24 9.92
CA ASP A 132 -5.71 41.24 8.86
C ASP A 132 -4.79 41.06 7.64
N ASP A 133 -3.85 40.10 7.67
CA ASP A 133 -2.96 39.87 6.53
C ASP A 133 -3.61 38.99 5.46
N ARG A 134 -4.08 39.65 4.39
CA ARG A 134 -4.68 38.98 3.22
C ARG A 134 -3.78 37.92 2.59
N ASN A 135 -2.46 38.11 2.57
CA ASN A 135 -1.56 37.12 1.96
C ASN A 135 -1.56 35.81 2.75
N ILE A 136 -1.68 35.88 4.08
CA ILE A 136 -1.76 34.69 4.93
C ILE A 136 -3.10 33.97 4.71
N ILE A 137 -4.19 34.73 4.57
CA ILE A 137 -5.52 34.18 4.25
C ILE A 137 -5.46 33.40 2.94
N ASP A 138 -4.99 34.02 1.86
CA ASP A 138 -4.90 33.38 0.53
C ASP A 138 -4.01 32.12 0.57
N LEU A 139 -2.87 32.18 1.25
CA LEU A 139 -1.96 31.04 1.40
C LEU A 139 -2.59 29.89 2.21
N ARG A 140 -3.34 30.23 3.26
CA ARG A 140 -4.05 29.26 4.11
C ARG A 140 -5.15 28.58 3.34
N ASP A 141 -5.96 29.34 2.59
CA ASP A 141 -7.03 28.79 1.76
C ASP A 141 -6.46 27.86 0.68
N ARG A 142 -5.36 28.29 0.02
CA ARG A 142 -4.65 27.43 -0.93
C ARG A 142 -4.10 26.15 -0.29
N ALA A 143 -3.55 26.23 0.93
CA ALA A 143 -3.08 25.05 1.64
C ALA A 143 -4.23 24.11 2.04
N ALA A 144 -5.41 24.64 2.40
CA ALA A 144 -6.60 23.86 2.69
C ALA A 144 -7.10 23.10 1.44
N GLU A 145 -7.14 23.75 0.27
CA GLU A 145 -7.48 23.08 -0.99
C GLU A 145 -6.53 21.92 -1.32
N ILE A 146 -5.23 22.14 -1.13
CA ILE A 146 -4.20 21.12 -1.35
C ILE A 146 -4.36 19.95 -0.38
N GLU A 147 -4.55 20.23 0.91
CA GLU A 147 -4.82 19.20 1.91
C GLU A 147 -6.03 18.36 1.51
N ARG A 148 -7.14 19.02 1.16
CA ARG A 148 -8.37 18.35 0.75
C ARG A 148 -8.18 17.48 -0.49
N THR A 149 -7.43 17.96 -1.47
CA THR A 149 -7.09 17.22 -2.68
C THR A 149 -6.29 15.96 -2.35
N LEU A 150 -5.29 16.07 -1.48
CA LEU A 150 -4.45 14.94 -1.07
C LEU A 150 -5.23 13.93 -0.22
N GLU A 151 -6.15 14.39 0.62
CA GLU A 151 -7.04 13.54 1.42
C GLU A 151 -7.96 12.70 0.52
N LEU A 152 -8.60 13.34 -0.46
CA LEU A 152 -9.45 12.65 -1.45
C LEU A 152 -8.66 11.60 -2.22
N LEU A 153 -7.51 11.99 -2.76
CA LEU A 153 -6.65 11.07 -3.51
C LEU A 153 -6.19 9.89 -2.64
N TYR A 154 -5.96 10.11 -1.34
CA TYR A 154 -5.56 9.06 -0.40
C TYR A 154 -6.69 8.06 -0.19
N LEU A 155 -7.91 8.55 0.04
CA LEU A 155 -9.08 7.72 0.20
C LEU A 155 -9.34 6.90 -1.06
N ASP A 156 -9.36 7.55 -2.23
CA ASP A 156 -9.60 6.91 -3.52
C ASP A 156 -8.55 5.83 -3.84
N SER A 157 -7.27 6.15 -3.65
CA SER A 157 -6.16 5.20 -3.86
C SER A 157 -6.25 3.99 -2.93
N LYS A 158 -6.65 4.21 -1.66
CA LYS A 158 -6.80 3.14 -0.67
C LYS A 158 -7.99 2.24 -1.02
N SER A 159 -9.13 2.83 -1.35
CA SER A 159 -10.32 2.08 -1.77
C SER A 159 -10.06 1.27 -3.04
N ALA A 160 -9.38 1.84 -4.04
CA ALA A 160 -9.03 1.13 -5.26
C ALA A 160 -8.08 -0.06 -5.01
N LEU A 161 -7.10 0.11 -4.11
CA LEU A 161 -6.22 -0.97 -3.68
C LEU A 161 -7.00 -2.11 -3.01
N ASP A 162 -7.86 -1.77 -2.05
CA ASP A 162 -8.63 -2.76 -1.28
C ASP A 162 -9.60 -3.52 -2.18
N PHE A 163 -10.27 -2.83 -3.11
CA PHE A 163 -11.10 -3.45 -4.14
C PHE A 163 -10.30 -4.42 -5.02
N THR A 164 -9.14 -3.98 -5.51
CA THR A 164 -8.29 -4.80 -6.40
C THR A 164 -7.79 -6.06 -5.69
N ILE A 165 -7.39 -5.95 -4.43
CA ILE A 165 -6.98 -7.11 -3.62
C ILE A 165 -8.15 -8.09 -3.44
N ALA A 166 -9.35 -7.58 -3.13
CA ALA A 166 -10.53 -8.41 -2.97
C ALA A 166 -10.88 -9.16 -4.27
N GLN A 167 -10.87 -8.46 -5.41
CA GLN A 167 -11.12 -9.05 -6.72
C GLN A 167 -10.12 -10.16 -7.05
N GLN A 168 -8.82 -9.90 -6.89
CA GLN A 168 -7.77 -10.89 -7.15
C GLN A 168 -7.89 -12.12 -6.23
N THR A 169 -8.29 -11.91 -4.98
CA THR A 169 -8.51 -13.00 -4.02
C THR A 169 -9.68 -13.88 -4.43
N GLU A 170 -10.77 -13.28 -4.92
CA GLU A 170 -11.93 -14.02 -5.43
C GLU A 170 -11.58 -14.83 -6.67
N GLU A 171 -10.88 -14.22 -7.65
CA GLU A 171 -10.41 -14.91 -8.85
C GLU A 171 -9.49 -16.10 -8.51
N GLN A 172 -8.55 -15.90 -7.58
CA GLN A 172 -7.67 -16.96 -7.11
C GLN A 172 -8.43 -18.08 -6.39
N SER A 173 -9.44 -17.74 -5.59
CA SER A 173 -10.30 -18.71 -4.90
C SER A 173 -11.05 -19.58 -5.92
N GLN A 174 -11.62 -18.99 -6.97
CA GLN A 174 -12.31 -19.72 -8.03
C GLN A 174 -11.37 -20.66 -8.79
N LEU A 175 -10.17 -20.20 -9.16
CA LEU A 175 -9.16 -21.04 -9.81
C LEU A 175 -8.68 -22.18 -8.90
N SER A 176 -8.51 -21.90 -7.60
CA SER A 176 -8.17 -22.92 -6.60
C SER A 176 -9.26 -23.99 -6.49
N LEU A 177 -10.55 -23.61 -6.46
CA LEU A 177 -11.66 -24.56 -6.46
C LEU A 177 -11.69 -25.43 -7.71
N GLN A 178 -11.42 -24.86 -8.89
CA GLN A 178 -11.34 -25.63 -10.13
C GLN A 178 -10.16 -26.62 -10.09
N SER A 179 -9.00 -26.18 -9.60
CA SER A 179 -7.82 -27.02 -9.42
C SER A 179 -8.09 -28.18 -8.45
N LEU A 180 -8.75 -27.91 -7.31
CA LEU A 180 -9.14 -28.94 -6.34
C LEU A 180 -10.10 -29.97 -6.95
N ARG A 181 -11.08 -29.53 -7.75
CA ARG A 181 -11.99 -30.45 -8.46
C ARG A 181 -11.24 -31.30 -9.48
N ALA A 182 -10.30 -30.73 -10.23
CA ALA A 182 -9.48 -31.47 -11.19
C ALA A 182 -8.57 -32.51 -10.49
N ALA A 183 -7.90 -32.11 -9.41
CA ALA A 183 -7.09 -33.00 -8.58
C ALA A 183 -7.93 -34.14 -7.98
N HIS A 184 -9.14 -33.84 -7.49
CA HIS A 184 -10.05 -34.85 -6.98
C HIS A 184 -10.46 -35.88 -8.05
N ARG A 185 -10.77 -35.43 -9.28
CA ARG A 185 -11.06 -36.33 -10.40
C ARG A 185 -9.87 -37.22 -10.74
N LEU A 186 -8.66 -36.66 -10.77
CA LEU A 186 -7.44 -37.43 -11.00
C LEU A 186 -7.24 -38.51 -9.92
N ASN A 187 -7.45 -38.16 -8.64
CA ASN A 187 -7.35 -39.11 -7.54
C ASN A 187 -8.38 -40.25 -7.66
N ILE A 188 -9.62 -39.96 -8.08
CA ILE A 188 -10.62 -41.00 -8.34
C ILE A 188 -10.17 -41.93 -9.47
N LEU A 189 -9.64 -41.38 -10.57
CA LEU A 189 -9.14 -42.18 -11.69
C LEU A 189 -7.99 -43.10 -11.23
N ALA A 190 -7.01 -42.57 -10.51
CA ALA A 190 -5.90 -43.37 -9.97
C ALA A 190 -6.39 -44.51 -9.06
N ALA A 191 -7.38 -44.24 -8.20
CA ALA A 191 -7.96 -45.25 -7.33
C ALA A 191 -8.66 -46.41 -8.07
N ILE A 192 -9.14 -46.17 -9.30
CA ILE A 192 -9.77 -47.20 -10.15
C ILE A 192 -8.71 -47.92 -10.99
N PHE A 193 -7.80 -47.17 -11.60
CA PHE A 193 -6.82 -47.73 -12.55
C PHE A 193 -5.70 -48.50 -11.85
N PHE A 194 -5.22 -48.09 -10.67
CA PHE A 194 -4.11 -48.79 -10.03
C PHE A 194 -4.43 -50.25 -9.67
N PRO A 195 -5.58 -50.57 -9.03
CA PRO A 195 -5.95 -51.96 -8.81
C PRO A 195 -6.16 -52.73 -10.12
N LEU A 196 -6.82 -52.11 -11.12
CA LEU A 196 -7.10 -52.74 -12.40
C LEU A 196 -5.81 -53.11 -13.14
N THR A 197 -4.85 -52.18 -13.20
CA THR A 197 -3.54 -52.41 -13.82
C THR A 197 -2.76 -53.46 -13.05
N ALA A 198 -2.79 -53.48 -11.71
CA ALA A 198 -2.14 -54.51 -10.92
C ALA A 198 -2.69 -55.91 -11.22
N ILE A 199 -4.01 -56.05 -11.34
CA ILE A 199 -4.67 -57.30 -11.73
C ILE A 199 -4.28 -57.71 -13.15
N SER A 200 -4.34 -56.77 -14.11
CA SER A 200 -3.93 -57.02 -15.50
C SER A 200 -2.47 -57.45 -15.61
N CYS A 201 -1.56 -56.83 -14.83
CA CYS A 201 -0.16 -57.25 -14.77
C CYS A 201 -0.01 -58.66 -14.19
N ALA A 202 -0.71 -58.98 -13.10
CA ALA A 202 -0.66 -60.32 -12.50
C ALA A 202 -1.08 -61.42 -13.48
N PHE A 203 -2.11 -61.18 -14.30
CA PHE A 203 -2.55 -62.11 -15.34
C PHE A 203 -1.70 -62.09 -16.61
N GLY A 204 -1.03 -60.96 -16.92
CA GLY A 204 -0.15 -60.83 -18.08
C GLY A 204 1.25 -61.42 -17.88
N MET A 205 1.62 -61.73 -16.64
CA MET A 205 2.87 -62.43 -16.33
C MET A 205 2.71 -63.93 -16.63
N ASN A 206 3.52 -64.45 -17.55
CA ASN A 206 3.69 -65.88 -17.76
C ASN A 206 4.51 -66.45 -16.58
N LEU A 207 3.85 -66.61 -15.44
CA LEU A 207 4.43 -67.23 -14.26
C LEU A 207 4.31 -68.75 -14.42
N PRO A 208 5.41 -69.50 -14.60
CA PRO A 208 5.41 -70.97 -14.57
C PRO A 208 5.19 -71.40 -13.11
N THR A 209 3.96 -71.23 -12.67
CA THR A 209 3.46 -71.63 -11.37
C THR A 209 2.63 -72.87 -11.63
N GLY A 210 2.76 -73.92 -10.81
CA GLY A 210 2.08 -75.21 -10.97
C GLY A 210 0.54 -75.19 -10.89
N PHE A 211 -0.08 -74.07 -11.25
CA PHE A 211 -1.51 -73.80 -11.39
C PHE A 211 -2.02 -73.92 -12.84
N GLU A 212 -1.18 -74.31 -13.79
CA GLU A 212 -1.57 -74.51 -15.21
C GLU A 212 -2.69 -75.57 -15.38
N GLY A 213 -2.84 -76.50 -14.43
CA GLY A 213 -3.93 -77.48 -14.38
C GLY A 213 -5.12 -77.11 -13.48
N ALA A 214 -5.17 -75.86 -12.97
CA ALA A 214 -6.23 -75.44 -12.06
C ALA A 214 -7.59 -75.32 -12.77
N PRO A 215 -8.70 -75.73 -12.14
CA PRO A 215 -10.02 -75.63 -12.73
C PRO A 215 -10.39 -74.17 -13.01
N MET A 216 -11.12 -73.94 -14.10
CA MET A 216 -11.51 -72.60 -14.59
C MET A 216 -12.20 -71.72 -13.53
N GLY A 217 -12.77 -72.30 -12.47
CA GLY A 217 -13.32 -71.57 -11.33
C GLY A 217 -12.29 -70.81 -10.48
N PHE A 218 -11.03 -71.25 -10.41
CA PHE A 218 -9.99 -70.56 -9.63
C PHE A 218 -9.62 -69.21 -10.26
N PHE A 219 -9.60 -69.14 -11.60
CA PHE A 219 -9.44 -67.90 -12.34
C PHE A 219 -10.52 -66.87 -11.97
N TRP A 220 -11.79 -67.29 -11.98
CA TRP A 220 -12.92 -66.42 -11.62
C TRP A 220 -12.88 -65.97 -10.16
N LEU A 221 -12.40 -66.81 -9.24
CA LEU A 221 -12.28 -66.47 -7.82
C LEU A 221 -11.22 -65.40 -7.60
N VAL A 222 -10.03 -65.53 -8.20
CA VAL A 222 -8.97 -64.52 -8.13
C VAL A 222 -9.41 -63.22 -8.81
N PHE A 223 -10.07 -63.31 -9.96
CA PHE A 223 -10.59 -62.15 -10.67
C PHE A 223 -11.64 -61.38 -9.87
N LEU A 224 -12.64 -62.07 -9.31
CA LEU A 224 -13.66 -61.46 -8.44
C LEU A 224 -13.05 -60.92 -7.14
N GLY A 225 -12.07 -61.61 -6.56
CA GLY A 225 -11.32 -61.14 -5.39
C GLY A 225 -10.58 -59.84 -5.66
N GLY A 226 -9.93 -59.73 -6.82
CA GLY A 226 -9.27 -58.50 -7.26
C GLY A 226 -10.25 -57.34 -7.47
N ILE A 227 -11.40 -57.59 -8.10
CA ILE A 227 -12.46 -56.59 -8.27
C ILE A 227 -12.99 -56.11 -6.92
N ALA A 228 -13.28 -57.03 -6.00
CA ALA A 228 -13.77 -56.70 -4.66
C ALA A 228 -12.77 -55.83 -3.88
N LEU A 229 -11.48 -56.17 -3.94
CA LEU A 229 -10.42 -55.40 -3.29
C LEU A 229 -10.25 -54.01 -3.92
N GLY A 230 -10.37 -53.90 -5.25
CA GLY A 230 -10.40 -52.63 -5.96
C GLY A 230 -11.58 -51.73 -5.55
N PHE A 231 -12.79 -52.30 -5.43
CA PHE A 231 -13.95 -51.57 -4.92
C PHE A 231 -13.77 -51.11 -3.47
N TRP A 232 -13.11 -51.92 -2.65
CA TRP A 232 -12.83 -51.61 -1.25
C TRP A 232 -11.83 -50.44 -1.12
N VAL A 233 -10.73 -50.47 -1.88
CA VAL A 233 -9.77 -49.36 -1.95
C VAL A 233 -10.41 -48.08 -2.49
N ARG A 234 -11.22 -48.19 -3.55
CA ARG A 234 -11.98 -47.06 -4.08
C ARG A 234 -12.88 -46.44 -3.01
N ARG A 235 -13.63 -47.25 -2.27
CA ARG A 235 -14.50 -46.78 -1.19
C ARG A 235 -13.68 -46.03 -0.15
N TRP A 236 -12.57 -46.59 0.30
CA TRP A 236 -11.67 -45.98 1.28
C TRP A 236 -11.14 -44.61 0.83
N VAL A 237 -10.60 -44.51 -0.39
CA VAL A 237 -10.06 -43.25 -0.94
C VAL A 237 -11.14 -42.17 -1.10
N VAL A 238 -12.36 -42.56 -1.45
CA VAL A 238 -13.47 -41.60 -1.66
C VAL A 238 -14.07 -41.12 -0.33
N THR A 239 -14.19 -41.98 0.68
CA THR A 239 -14.80 -41.59 1.96
C THR A 239 -13.82 -41.02 2.97
N GLY A 240 -12.50 -41.22 2.80
CA GLY A 240 -11.45 -40.63 3.65
C GLY A 240 -11.51 -41.03 5.13
N LYS A 241 -12.37 -41.99 5.50
CA LYS A 241 -12.53 -42.51 6.86
C LYS A 241 -12.02 -43.93 6.95
N TRP A 242 -11.21 -44.20 7.97
CA TRP A 242 -10.99 -45.56 8.48
C TRP A 242 -12.14 -45.86 9.43
N PHE A 243 -13.06 -46.72 8.99
CA PHE A 243 -14.32 -47.07 9.67
C PHE A 243 -15.30 -45.89 9.89
#